data_AF-A0A1H9Y0D5-F1
#
_entry.id   AF-A0A1H9Y0D5-F1
#
_cell.length_a   1.000
_cell.length_b   1.000
_cell.length_c   1.000
_cell.angle_alpha   90.00
_cell.angle_beta   90.00
_cell.angle_gamma   90.00
#
_symmetry.space_group_name_H-M   'P 1'
#
loop_
_entity.id
_entity.type
_entity.pdbx_description
1 polymer ?
#
loop_
_entity_poly.entity_id
_entity_poly.type
_entity_poly.pdbx_seq_one_letter_code
_entity_poly.pdbx_strand_id
1 'polypeptide(L)'
;MSDDEKRTFEEIFKQNENKIHYYIHKLQINDTHKEFYVEGLYAMWMAYKKYQPDKGPLSTYFNYMIKNRMIDLIRSKARDEEKTDAYLKQEQIHQDDGNRFGGSELPIVPPTDITISDQTIWEQVQATLTDNQWKWVYYAIIQEMPQKEIAEAEQVSINTVKSWGREARKKLRASGIYSEP
;
A
#
# COMPACT_ATOMS: atom_id res chain seq x y z
N MET A 1 2.13 8.90 -67.28
CA MET A 1 1.25 7.87 -66.72
C MET A 1 1.93 7.29 -65.49
N SER A 2 1.39 7.55 -64.31
CA SER A 2 1.29 6.60 -63.20
C SER A 2 0.46 7.31 -62.14
N ASP A 3 -0.85 7.15 -62.27
CA ASP A 3 -1.81 7.32 -61.19
C ASP A 3 -1.44 6.35 -60.07
N ASP A 4 -0.51 6.74 -59.21
CA ASP A 4 -0.28 6.05 -57.94
C ASP A 4 -1.44 6.48 -57.03
N GLU A 5 -2.56 5.77 -57.19
CA GLU A 5 -3.76 5.89 -56.37
C GLU A 5 -3.33 6.03 -54.92
N LYS A 6 -3.63 7.17 -54.30
CA LYS A 6 -3.49 7.40 -52.87
C LYS A 6 -4.42 6.43 -52.14
N ARG A 7 -4.01 5.16 -52.01
CA ARG A 7 -4.63 4.20 -51.10
C ARG A 7 -4.66 4.87 -49.74
N THR A 8 -5.86 5.01 -49.20
CA THR A 8 -6.03 5.72 -47.93
C THR A 8 -5.38 4.86 -46.86
N PHE A 9 -4.75 5.50 -45.86
CA PHE A 9 -4.15 4.77 -44.74
C PHE A 9 -5.14 3.78 -44.12
N GLU A 10 -6.43 4.12 -44.07
CA GLU A 10 -7.51 3.25 -43.59
C GLU A 10 -7.61 1.91 -44.34
N GLU A 11 -7.40 1.90 -45.66
CA GLU A 11 -7.46 0.68 -46.47
C GLU A 11 -6.25 -0.22 -46.20
N ILE A 12 -5.07 0.40 -46.12
CA ILE A 12 -3.83 -0.29 -45.76
C ILE A 12 -3.90 -0.79 -44.32
N PHE A 13 -4.48 0.00 -43.42
CA PHE A 13 -4.70 -0.34 -42.03
C PHE A 13 -5.61 -1.56 -41.91
N LYS A 14 -6.79 -1.55 -42.54
CA LYS A 14 -7.73 -2.68 -42.52
C LYS A 14 -7.11 -4.00 -42.99
N GLN A 15 -6.21 -3.95 -43.97
CA GLN A 15 -5.51 -5.15 -44.47
C GLN A 15 -4.44 -5.67 -43.49
N ASN A 16 -3.93 -4.82 -42.59
CA ASN A 16 -2.78 -5.13 -41.74
C ASN A 16 -3.10 -5.11 -40.23
N GLU A 17 -4.31 -4.73 -39.83
CA GLU A 17 -4.75 -4.64 -38.42
C GLU A 17 -4.53 -5.94 -37.64
N ASN A 18 -4.83 -7.09 -38.27
CA ASN A 18 -4.63 -8.41 -37.67
C ASN A 18 -3.17 -8.68 -37.23
N LYS A 19 -2.19 -7.95 -37.78
CA LYS A 19 -0.78 -8.08 -37.35
C LYS A 19 -0.57 -7.57 -35.93
N ILE A 20 -1.29 -6.52 -35.53
CA ILE A 20 -1.21 -5.97 -34.17
C ILE A 20 -1.70 -7.03 -33.20
N HIS A 21 -2.88 -7.60 -33.44
CA HIS A 21 -3.43 -8.70 -32.64
C HIS A 21 -2.51 -9.92 -32.63
N TYR A 22 -1.96 -10.30 -33.78
CA TYR A 22 -1.00 -11.39 -33.88
C TYR A 22 0.21 -11.19 -32.95
N TYR A 23 0.81 -10.00 -32.93
CA TYR A 23 1.95 -9.73 -32.05
C TYR A 23 1.58 -9.64 -30.58
N ILE A 24 0.40 -9.09 -30.24
CA ILE A 24 -0.12 -9.09 -28.86
C ILE A 24 -0.24 -10.54 -28.35
N HIS A 25 -0.88 -11.42 -29.12
CA HIS A 25 -1.02 -12.82 -28.74
C HIS A 25 0.32 -13.58 -28.76
N LYS A 26 1.17 -13.36 -29.77
CA LYS A 26 2.46 -14.03 -29.90
C LYS A 26 3.42 -13.69 -28.77
N LEU A 27 3.39 -12.46 -28.30
CA LEU A 27 4.21 -11.99 -27.18
C LEU A 27 3.54 -12.27 -25.82
N GLN A 28 2.40 -12.95 -25.81
CA GLN A 28 1.62 -13.29 -24.61
C GLN A 28 1.29 -12.07 -23.76
N ILE A 29 1.03 -10.93 -24.41
CA ILE A 29 0.73 -9.67 -23.74
C ILE A 29 -0.73 -9.69 -23.28
N ASN A 30 -0.95 -9.48 -21.99
CA ASN A 30 -2.28 -9.22 -21.46
C ASN A 30 -2.61 -7.72 -21.61
N ASP A 31 -3.32 -7.37 -22.68
CA ASP A 31 -3.64 -5.99 -23.03
C ASP A 31 -5.03 -5.56 -22.54
N THR A 32 -5.27 -5.63 -21.23
CA THR A 32 -6.58 -5.33 -20.62
C THR A 32 -7.10 -3.93 -20.97
N HIS A 33 -6.20 -2.94 -21.02
CA HIS A 33 -6.54 -1.53 -21.31
C HIS A 33 -6.30 -1.12 -22.77
N LYS A 34 -5.96 -2.06 -23.66
CA LYS A 34 -5.67 -1.80 -25.08
C LYS A 34 -4.50 -0.84 -25.35
N GLU A 35 -3.59 -0.70 -24.39
CA GLU A 35 -2.41 0.16 -24.54
C GLU A 35 -1.48 -0.34 -25.63
N PHE A 36 -1.25 -1.66 -25.69
CA PHE A 36 -0.40 -2.25 -26.71
C PHE A 36 -1.03 -2.17 -28.10
N TYR A 37 -2.35 -2.34 -28.19
CA TYR A 37 -3.08 -2.15 -29.44
C TYR A 37 -2.93 -0.73 -29.99
N VAL A 38 -3.14 0.30 -29.16
CA VAL A 38 -3.00 1.71 -29.57
C VAL A 38 -1.56 2.02 -30.00
N GLU A 39 -0.58 1.52 -29.26
CA GLU A 39 0.83 1.70 -29.60
C GLU A 39 1.23 0.97 -30.89
N GLY A 40 0.65 -0.21 -31.14
CA GLY A 40 0.79 -0.92 -32.41
C GLY A 40 0.20 -0.14 -33.59
N LEU A 41 -0.97 0.46 -33.41
CA LEU A 41 -1.61 1.33 -34.39
C LEU A 41 -0.74 2.56 -34.69
N TYR A 42 -0.23 3.22 -33.64
CA TYR A 42 0.66 4.37 -33.78
C TYR A 42 1.96 4.01 -34.51
N ALA A 43 2.57 2.86 -34.20
CA ALA A 43 3.75 2.37 -34.91
C ALA A 43 3.46 2.14 -36.40
N MET A 44 2.29 1.59 -36.74
CA MET A 44 1.89 1.35 -38.12
C MET A 44 1.67 2.67 -38.88
N TRP A 45 1.05 3.67 -38.25
CA TRP A 45 0.93 5.02 -38.81
C TRP A 45 2.29 5.68 -39.08
N MET A 46 3.21 5.58 -38.12
CA MET A 46 4.57 6.12 -38.26
C MET A 46 5.36 5.40 -39.36
N ALA A 47 5.19 4.09 -39.48
CA ALA A 47 5.79 3.29 -40.54
C ALA A 47 5.25 3.68 -41.93
N TYR A 48 3.93 3.91 -42.04
CA TYR A 48 3.30 4.38 -43.28
C TYR A 48 3.88 5.73 -43.73
N LYS A 49 4.01 6.69 -42.80
CA LYS A 49 4.58 8.02 -43.11
C LYS A 49 6.04 8.00 -43.52
N LYS A 50 6.84 7.10 -42.94
CA LYS A 50 8.29 6.99 -43.18
C LYS A 50 8.64 5.94 -44.23
N TYR A 51 7.65 5.34 -44.88
CA TYR A 51 7.87 4.27 -45.83
C TYR A 51 8.63 4.78 -47.05
N GLN A 52 9.65 4.02 -47.46
CA GLN A 52 10.42 4.28 -48.66
C GLN A 52 10.37 3.00 -49.52
N PRO A 53 9.73 3.03 -50.71
CA PRO A 53 9.52 1.84 -51.53
C PRO A 53 10.81 1.11 -51.97
N ASP A 54 11.94 1.81 -52.01
CA ASP A 54 13.27 1.31 -52.32
C ASP A 54 13.84 0.34 -51.25
N LYS A 55 13.32 0.40 -50.01
CA LYS A 55 13.81 -0.41 -48.88
C LYS A 55 13.06 -1.72 -48.67
N GLY A 56 12.13 -2.05 -49.56
CA GLY A 56 11.38 -3.31 -49.55
C GLY A 56 9.90 -3.15 -49.20
N PRO A 57 9.13 -4.25 -49.10
CA PRO A 57 7.67 -4.18 -49.00
C PRO A 57 7.16 -3.58 -47.68
N LEU A 58 6.15 -2.72 -47.77
CA LEU A 58 5.51 -2.07 -46.61
C LEU A 58 5.03 -3.05 -45.54
N SER A 59 4.48 -4.22 -45.94
CA SER A 59 4.00 -5.22 -44.98
C SER A 59 5.12 -5.80 -44.10
N THR A 60 6.31 -5.98 -44.66
CA THR A 60 7.50 -6.41 -43.91
C THR A 60 7.95 -5.32 -42.95
N TYR A 61 7.90 -4.06 -43.40
CA TYR A 61 8.24 -2.92 -42.55
C TYR A 61 7.26 -2.76 -41.39
N PHE A 62 5.96 -2.98 -41.61
CA PHE A 62 4.96 -3.03 -40.53
C PHE A 62 5.26 -4.11 -39.50
N ASN A 63 5.57 -5.34 -39.94
CA ASN A 63 5.92 -6.42 -39.03
C ASN A 63 7.10 -6.03 -38.12
N TYR A 64 8.14 -5.43 -38.70
CA TYR A 64 9.32 -4.96 -37.97
C TYR A 64 8.96 -3.85 -36.98
N MET A 65 8.25 -2.82 -37.42
CA MET A 65 7.90 -1.65 -36.61
C MET A 65 6.96 -2.01 -35.45
N ILE A 66 5.91 -2.79 -35.71
CA ILE A 66 4.96 -3.23 -34.67
C ILE A 66 5.68 -4.08 -33.63
N LYS A 67 6.47 -5.08 -34.06
CA LYS A 67 7.20 -5.96 -33.15
C LYS A 67 8.16 -5.18 -32.25
N ASN A 68 8.96 -4.29 -32.82
CA ASN A 68 9.93 -3.53 -32.04
C ASN A 68 9.24 -2.58 -31.07
N ARG A 69 8.16 -1.90 -31.50
CA ARG A 69 7.39 -1.04 -30.61
C ARG A 69 6.82 -1.79 -29.42
N MET A 70 6.27 -2.99 -29.65
CA MET A 70 5.75 -3.85 -28.59
C MET A 70 6.84 -4.24 -27.59
N ILE A 71 8.02 -4.65 -28.07
CA ILE A 71 9.16 -5.01 -27.23
C ILE A 71 9.64 -3.80 -26.41
N ASP A 72 9.73 -2.63 -27.03
CA ASP A 72 10.16 -1.40 -26.34
C ASP A 72 9.16 -1.00 -25.25
N LEU A 73 7.86 -1.18 -25.48
CA LEU A 73 6.84 -0.93 -24.49
C LEU A 73 6.90 -1.93 -23.32
N ILE A 74 7.10 -3.23 -23.59
CA ILE A 74 7.35 -4.24 -22.54
C ILE A 74 8.54 -3.82 -21.68
N ARG A 75 9.65 -3.46 -22.32
CA ARG A 75 10.87 -3.03 -21.61
C ARG A 75 10.64 -1.75 -20.79
N SER A 76 9.81 -0.83 -21.27
CA SER A 76 9.47 0.38 -20.51
C SER A 76 8.67 0.02 -19.27
N LYS A 77 7.61 -0.78 -19.42
CA LYS A 77 6.77 -1.21 -18.30
C LYS A 77 7.56 -1.96 -17.25
N ALA A 78 8.47 -2.87 -17.65
CA ALA A 78 9.34 -3.58 -16.72
C ALA A 78 10.23 -2.64 -15.90
N ARG A 79 10.79 -1.59 -16.51
CA ARG A 79 11.58 -0.58 -15.78
C ARG A 79 10.73 0.26 -14.83
N ASP A 80 9.50 0.56 -15.21
CA ASP A 80 8.59 1.36 -14.38
C ASP A 80 8.10 0.55 -13.17
N GLU A 81 7.87 -0.76 -13.35
CA GLU A 81 7.60 -1.72 -12.28
C GLU A 81 8.79 -1.84 -11.32
N GLU A 82 10.01 -2.05 -11.82
CA GLU A 82 11.24 -2.09 -11.00
C GLU A 82 11.43 -0.82 -10.15
N LYS A 83 11.15 0.36 -10.72
CA LYS A 83 11.22 1.63 -9.98
C LYS A 83 10.15 1.73 -8.90
N THR A 84 8.94 1.28 -9.19
CA THR A 84 7.83 1.28 -8.25
C THR A 84 8.13 0.34 -7.08
N ASP A 85 8.63 -0.87 -7.37
CA ASP A 85 9.06 -1.84 -6.36
C ASP A 85 10.23 -1.31 -5.53
N ALA A 86 11.19 -0.64 -6.14
CA ALA A 86 12.30 -0.01 -5.42
C ALA A 86 11.80 1.09 -4.46
N TYR A 87 10.84 1.91 -4.90
CA TYR A 87 10.21 2.93 -4.06
C TYR A 87 9.45 2.30 -2.89
N LEU A 88 8.61 1.29 -3.13
CA LEU A 88 7.88 0.57 -2.09
C LEU A 88 8.82 -0.10 -1.08
N LYS A 89 9.90 -0.73 -1.55
CA LYS A 89 10.93 -1.33 -0.69
C LYS A 89 11.64 -0.28 0.15
N GLN A 90 11.91 0.90 -0.41
CA GLN A 90 12.52 2.00 0.32
C GLN A 90 11.57 2.52 1.41
N GLU A 91 10.28 2.68 1.14
CA GLU A 91 9.29 3.04 2.17
C GLU A 91 9.21 1.99 3.28
N GLN A 92 9.25 0.69 2.95
CA GLN A 92 9.29 -0.38 3.95
C GLN A 92 10.55 -0.33 4.83
N ILE A 93 11.73 -0.02 4.26
CA ILE A 93 12.98 0.13 5.02
C ILE A 93 12.93 1.34 5.96
N HIS A 94 12.16 2.38 5.64
CA HIS A 94 11.96 3.53 6.53
C HIS A 94 10.93 3.28 7.63
N GLN A 95 10.12 2.23 7.53
CA GLN A 95 9.09 1.87 8.52
C GLN A 95 9.51 0.75 9.48
N ASP A 96 10.57 0.00 9.17
CA ASP A 96 10.97 -1.21 9.89
C ASP A 96 12.44 -1.08 10.33
N ASP A 97 12.71 -0.98 11.63
CA ASP A 97 14.07 -0.82 12.22
C ASP A 97 14.98 -2.06 12.02
N GLY A 98 14.56 -3.00 11.16
CA GLY A 98 15.24 -4.27 10.90
C GLY A 98 15.01 -5.34 11.97
N ASN A 99 14.22 -5.05 13.01
CA ASN A 99 13.90 -5.98 14.08
C ASN A 99 12.70 -6.86 13.71
N ARG A 100 12.93 -8.18 13.60
CA ARG A 100 11.90 -9.19 13.25
C ARG A 100 11.83 -10.26 14.32
N PHE A 101 10.63 -10.79 14.57
CA PHE A 101 10.45 -11.85 15.55
C PHE A 101 11.11 -13.14 15.03
N GLY A 102 12.00 -13.77 15.81
CA GLY A 102 12.82 -14.90 15.34
C GLY A 102 12.06 -16.16 14.87
N GLY A 103 10.73 -16.19 14.98
CA GLY A 103 9.86 -17.28 14.52
C GLY A 103 8.76 -16.87 13.53
N SER A 104 8.61 -15.60 13.19
CA SER A 104 7.63 -15.11 12.21
C SER A 104 8.20 -13.90 11.47
N GLU A 105 7.99 -13.81 10.14
CA GLU A 105 8.41 -12.63 9.35
C GLU A 105 7.58 -11.37 9.64
N LEU A 106 6.93 -11.30 10.80
CA LEU A 106 6.19 -10.13 11.23
C LEU A 106 7.19 -9.05 11.71
N PRO A 107 7.02 -7.79 11.28
CA PRO A 107 7.77 -6.67 11.81
C PRO A 107 7.57 -6.60 13.33
N ILE A 108 8.65 -6.46 14.09
CA ILE A 108 8.52 -6.03 15.49
C ILE A 108 8.24 -4.55 15.39
N VAL A 109 6.96 -4.20 15.43
CA VAL A 109 6.57 -2.80 15.64
C VAL A 109 7.25 -2.42 16.96
N PRO A 110 8.22 -1.47 16.96
CA PRO A 110 8.72 -0.95 18.23
C PRO A 110 7.47 -0.55 19.01
N PRO A 111 7.36 -0.85 20.31
CA PRO A 111 6.23 -0.34 21.07
C PRO A 111 6.18 1.13 20.72
N THR A 112 5.12 1.55 20.02
CA THR A 112 4.86 2.97 19.84
C THR A 112 4.90 3.44 21.26
N ASP A 113 5.99 4.13 21.64
CA ASP A 113 6.01 4.87 22.87
C ASP A 113 4.70 5.60 22.77
N ILE A 114 3.74 5.19 23.60
CA ILE A 114 2.61 6.03 23.90
C ILE A 114 3.37 7.26 24.36
N THR A 115 3.51 8.27 23.52
CA THR A 115 4.08 9.54 23.93
C THR A 115 3.00 10.08 24.81
N ILE A 116 3.10 9.64 26.05
CA ILE A 116 2.32 9.95 27.22
C ILE A 116 2.29 11.47 27.25
N SER A 117 1.26 12.02 26.63
CA SER A 117 0.59 13.22 27.11
C SER A 117 -0.10 12.93 28.46
N ASP A 118 0.29 11.87 29.17
CA ASP A 118 -0.44 11.37 30.33
C ASP A 118 -0.29 12.23 31.56
N GLN A 119 0.65 13.19 31.67
CA GLN A 119 0.69 13.98 32.90
C GLN A 119 -0.65 14.71 33.10
N THR A 120 -1.22 15.27 32.04
CA THR A 120 -2.54 15.93 32.08
C THR A 120 -3.69 14.93 32.20
N ILE A 121 -3.57 13.73 31.62
CA ILE A 121 -4.59 12.68 31.69
C ILE A 121 -4.64 12.05 33.09
N TRP A 122 -3.49 11.72 33.68
CA TRP A 122 -3.39 11.18 35.03
C TRP A 122 -3.85 12.19 36.07
N GLU A 123 -3.55 13.48 35.88
CA GLU A 123 -4.08 14.56 36.73
C GLU A 123 -5.61 14.64 36.67
N GLN A 124 -6.20 14.54 35.47
CA GLN A 124 -7.65 14.50 35.30
C GLN A 124 -8.27 13.23 35.91
N VAL A 125 -7.66 12.07 35.69
CA VAL A 125 -8.09 10.80 36.28
C VAL A 125 -8.07 10.90 37.80
N GLN A 126 -6.97 11.37 38.39
CA GLN A 126 -6.83 11.54 39.83
C GLN A 126 -7.90 12.50 40.38
N ALA A 127 -8.21 13.59 39.68
CA ALA A 127 -9.25 14.54 40.08
C ALA A 127 -10.67 13.95 40.07
N THR A 128 -10.95 12.93 39.24
CA THR A 128 -12.28 12.28 39.19
C THR A 128 -12.50 11.22 40.26
N LEU A 129 -11.43 10.67 40.82
CA LEU A 129 -11.45 9.56 41.75
C LEU A 129 -11.35 10.05 43.20
N THR A 130 -11.89 9.27 44.14
CA THR A 130 -11.61 9.50 45.57
C THR A 130 -10.25 8.91 45.94
N ASP A 131 -9.64 9.34 47.05
CA ASP A 131 -8.32 8.86 47.48
C ASP A 131 -8.20 7.33 47.50
N ASN A 132 -9.23 6.63 47.99
CA ASN A 132 -9.26 5.17 48.03
C ASN A 132 -9.37 4.52 46.64
N GLN A 133 -10.07 5.18 45.71
CA GLN A 133 -10.18 4.73 44.33
C GLN A 133 -8.87 5.00 43.56
N TRP A 134 -8.22 6.13 43.83
CA TRP A 134 -6.90 6.45 43.27
C TRP A 134 -5.83 5.51 43.79
N LYS A 135 -5.81 5.19 45.10
CA LYS A 135 -4.94 4.16 45.66
C LYS A 135 -5.06 2.83 44.94
N TRP A 136 -6.29 2.41 44.60
CA TRP A 136 -6.50 1.21 43.80
C TRP A 136 -5.88 1.34 42.40
N VAL A 137 -6.07 2.46 41.70
CA VAL A 137 -5.44 2.69 40.39
C VAL A 137 -3.92 2.68 40.50
N TYR A 138 -3.36 3.37 41.47
CA TYR A 138 -1.92 3.44 41.67
C TYR A 138 -1.31 2.06 41.98
N TYR A 139 -1.81 1.37 43.00
CA TYR A 139 -1.21 0.09 43.38
C TYR A 139 -1.54 -1.05 42.41
N ALA A 140 -2.78 -1.15 41.91
CA ALA A 140 -3.19 -2.29 41.08
C ALA A 140 -2.89 -2.10 39.58
N ILE A 141 -2.86 -0.87 39.07
CA ILE A 141 -2.66 -0.58 37.64
C ILE A 141 -1.25 -0.05 37.38
N ILE A 142 -0.78 0.95 38.14
CA ILE A 142 0.55 1.55 37.92
C ILE A 142 1.66 0.65 38.48
N GLN A 143 1.46 0.06 39.67
CA GLN A 143 2.45 -0.80 40.33
C GLN A 143 2.19 -2.31 40.13
N GLU A 144 1.13 -2.68 39.40
CA GLU A 144 0.73 -4.07 39.12
C GLU A 144 0.66 -5.00 40.36
N MET A 145 0.42 -4.44 41.54
CA MET A 145 0.39 -5.21 42.78
C MET A 145 -0.86 -6.11 42.85
N PRO A 146 -0.72 -7.35 43.33
CA PRO A 146 -1.86 -8.22 43.52
C PRO A 146 -2.79 -7.67 44.60
N GLN A 147 -4.10 -7.82 44.40
CA GLN A 147 -5.14 -7.27 45.30
C GLN A 147 -4.99 -7.71 46.77
N LYS A 148 -4.36 -8.86 47.02
CA LYS A 148 -4.08 -9.37 48.35
C LYS A 148 -3.02 -8.53 49.08
N GLU A 149 -1.95 -8.13 48.38
CA GLU A 149 -0.89 -7.29 48.95
C GLU A 149 -1.38 -5.85 49.19
N ILE A 150 -2.25 -5.34 48.31
CA ILE A 150 -2.91 -4.03 48.52
C ILE A 150 -3.78 -4.05 49.78
N ALA A 151 -4.51 -5.14 49.99
CA ALA A 151 -5.37 -5.32 51.16
C ALA A 151 -4.54 -5.37 52.46
N GLU A 152 -3.41 -6.06 52.44
CA GLU A 152 -2.47 -6.13 53.56
C GLU A 152 -1.78 -4.79 53.84
N ALA A 153 -1.33 -4.08 52.80
CA ALA A 153 -0.66 -2.78 52.91
C ALA A 153 -1.57 -1.68 53.46
N GLU A 154 -2.83 -1.63 52.99
CA GLU A 154 -3.82 -0.63 53.42
C GLU A 154 -4.67 -1.11 54.62
N GLN A 155 -4.38 -2.29 55.19
CA GLN A 155 -5.11 -2.91 56.31
C GLN A 155 -6.63 -3.01 56.09
N VAL A 156 -7.05 -3.28 54.85
CA VAL A 156 -8.45 -3.43 54.46
C VAL A 156 -8.76 -4.84 53.98
N SER A 157 -10.04 -5.18 53.88
CA SER A 157 -10.43 -6.47 53.29
C SER A 157 -10.21 -6.48 51.78
N ILE A 158 -9.91 -7.65 51.21
CA ILE A 158 -9.81 -7.85 49.75
C ILE A 158 -11.11 -7.41 49.03
N ASN A 159 -12.27 -7.59 49.68
CA ASN A 159 -13.56 -7.15 49.13
C ASN A 159 -13.67 -5.63 49.04
N THR A 160 -13.05 -4.91 49.98
CA THR A 160 -12.96 -3.45 49.97
C THR A 160 -12.13 -2.96 48.79
N VAL A 161 -10.97 -3.59 48.55
CA VAL A 161 -10.09 -3.28 47.39
C VAL A 161 -10.82 -3.55 46.06
N LYS A 162 -11.58 -4.66 45.97
CA LYS A 162 -12.42 -4.96 44.81
C LYS A 162 -13.52 -3.92 44.60
N SER A 163 -14.12 -3.40 45.68
CA SER A 163 -15.11 -2.33 45.62
C SER A 163 -14.51 -1.04 45.07
N TRP A 164 -13.31 -0.64 45.54
CA TRP A 164 -12.58 0.52 45.03
C TRP A 164 -12.34 0.42 43.53
N GLY A 165 -11.89 -0.73 43.04
CA GLY A 165 -11.69 -0.95 41.61
C GLY A 165 -12.97 -0.92 40.78
N ARG A 166 -14.08 -1.47 41.31
CA ARG A 166 -15.38 -1.43 40.62
C ARG A 166 -15.89 0.00 40.46
N GLU A 167 -15.79 0.81 41.51
CA GLU A 167 -16.24 2.20 41.48
C GLU A 167 -15.31 3.09 40.65
N ALA A 168 -13.99 2.89 40.74
CA ALA A 168 -13.02 3.60 39.94
C ALA A 168 -13.26 3.40 38.44
N ARG A 169 -13.43 2.15 37.99
CA ARG A 169 -13.76 1.84 36.59
C ARG A 169 -15.08 2.45 36.14
N LYS A 170 -16.09 2.50 37.01
CA LYS A 170 -17.37 3.12 36.69
C LYS A 170 -17.22 4.62 36.41
N LYS A 171 -16.42 5.33 37.22
CA LYS A 171 -16.16 6.76 37.05
C LYS A 171 -15.27 7.04 35.84
N LEU A 172 -14.22 6.26 35.62
CA LEU A 172 -13.32 6.36 34.47
C LEU A 172 -14.03 6.14 33.13
N ARG A 173 -15.05 5.26 33.10
CA ARG A 173 -15.89 5.09 31.91
C ARG A 173 -16.86 6.24 31.70
N ALA A 174 -17.33 6.87 32.77
CA ALA A 174 -18.27 7.99 32.69
C ALA A 174 -17.58 9.32 32.31
N SER A 175 -16.28 9.47 32.61
CA SER A 175 -15.53 10.69 32.31
C SER A 175 -15.15 10.85 30.83
N GLY A 176 -15.47 9.89 29.96
CA GLY A 176 -15.31 10.03 28.51
C GLY A 176 -13.85 10.24 28.05
N ILE A 177 -12.86 9.93 28.90
CA ILE A 177 -11.42 10.10 28.58
C ILE A 177 -10.99 9.16 27.41
N TYR A 178 -11.84 8.19 27.07
CA TYR A 178 -11.82 7.51 25.77
C TYR A 178 -12.87 8.14 24.85
N SER A 179 -12.48 9.16 24.09
CA SER A 179 -13.16 9.48 22.84
C SER A 179 -12.48 8.64 21.76
N GLU A 180 -13.10 7.52 21.36
CA GLU A 180 -12.69 6.80 20.15
C GLU A 180 -12.83 7.73 18.93
N PRO A 181 -11.91 7.69 17.95
CA PRO A 181 -12.18 8.14 16.58
C PRO A 181 -13.14 7.18 15.85
#